data_AF-A0A9X3ELF0-F1
#
_entry.id   AF-A0A9X3ELF0-F1
#
_cell.length_a   1.000
_cell.length_b   1.000
_cell.length_c   1.000
_cell.angle_alpha   90.00
_cell.angle_beta   90.00
_cell.angle_gamma   90.00
#
_symmetry.space_group_name_H-M   'P 1'
#
loop_
_entity.id
_entity.type
_entity.pdbx_description
1 polymer ?
#
loop_
_entity_poly.entity_id
_entity_poly.type
_entity_poly.pdbx_seq_one_letter_code
_entity_poly.pdbx_strand_id
1 'polypeptide(L)'
;MRAPESGAPLGPPGSAKDRPLLACGTTGSYVAVADAECEDGTRPFDGDIPSGMKARRGNVGANKDGHVIDLYEVPCPEGPQKIFVDMYACDRAQPSRSEFERDTYVRDAFLVGDHARFSERCFAEQARGPDRVSLMLQSCLPAMPTALREQGKVEEAHGWLARYCGGTPTPTAEQPKRWVYFRNVLEALDALREQQNRAASDRAYERKTVAAEYAKVCEIDLKAYERWLKDNPE
;
A
#
# COMPACT_ATOMS: atom_id res chain seq x y z
N MET A 1 44.09 -8.69 -33.51
CA MET A 1 42.68 -8.40 -33.13
C MET A 1 42.39 -9.18 -31.87
N ARG A 2 42.25 -8.52 -30.71
CA ARG A 2 41.82 -9.17 -29.46
C ARG A 2 40.32 -9.44 -29.58
N ALA A 3 39.90 -10.67 -29.29
CA ALA A 3 38.49 -10.98 -29.08
C ALA A 3 37.97 -10.14 -27.90
N PRO A 4 36.77 -9.56 -27.97
CA PRO A 4 36.18 -8.91 -26.81
C PRO A 4 35.92 -9.96 -25.72
N GLU A 5 36.35 -9.61 -24.52
CA GLU A 5 36.29 -10.43 -23.31
C GLU A 5 34.85 -10.85 -23.00
N SER A 6 34.73 -12.08 -22.51
CA SER A 6 33.50 -12.73 -22.07
C SER A 6 32.65 -11.81 -21.20
N GLY A 7 31.43 -11.49 -21.68
CA GLY A 7 30.44 -10.74 -20.92
C GLY A 7 30.12 -11.46 -19.61
N ALA A 8 30.47 -10.85 -18.50
CA ALA A 8 29.95 -11.24 -17.19
C ALA A 8 28.41 -11.30 -17.28
N PRO A 9 27.75 -12.23 -16.55
CA PRO A 9 26.30 -12.24 -16.50
C PRO A 9 25.81 -10.85 -16.12
N LEU A 10 24.93 -10.28 -16.92
CA LEU A 10 24.34 -8.99 -16.61
C LEU A 10 23.63 -9.15 -15.26
N GLY A 11 24.08 -8.42 -14.23
CA GLY A 11 23.54 -8.49 -12.85
C GLY A 11 22.04 -8.21 -12.78
N PRO A 12 21.35 -8.54 -11.68
CA PRO A 12 19.90 -8.40 -11.57
C PRO A 12 19.42 -6.95 -11.83
N PRO A 13 18.15 -6.74 -12.21
CA PRO A 13 17.59 -5.40 -12.30
C PRO A 13 17.88 -4.57 -11.05
N GLY A 14 18.33 -3.33 -11.25
CA GLY A 14 18.71 -2.42 -10.16
C GLY A 14 20.17 -2.51 -9.73
N SER A 15 20.97 -3.43 -10.28
CA SER A 15 22.40 -3.56 -9.92
C SER A 15 23.28 -2.44 -10.49
N ALA A 16 22.80 -1.69 -11.50
CA ALA A 16 23.56 -0.64 -12.16
C ALA A 16 22.66 0.47 -12.71
N LYS A 17 23.22 1.68 -12.92
CA LYS A 17 22.51 2.84 -13.45
C LYS A 17 21.91 2.61 -14.84
N ASP A 18 22.62 1.89 -15.71
CA ASP A 18 22.20 1.55 -17.07
C ASP A 18 21.23 0.36 -17.10
N ARG A 19 21.08 -0.35 -15.98
CA ARG A 19 20.11 -1.42 -15.76
C ARG A 19 19.33 -1.19 -14.45
N PRO A 20 18.55 -0.10 -14.34
CA PRO A 20 17.83 0.21 -13.13
C PRO A 20 16.68 -0.77 -12.89
N LEU A 21 16.26 -0.87 -11.64
CA LEU A 21 15.00 -1.47 -11.25
C LEU A 21 13.89 -0.52 -11.71
N LEU A 22 12.95 -1.03 -12.49
CA LEU A 22 11.84 -0.23 -13.01
C LEU A 22 10.71 -0.23 -11.98
N ALA A 23 10.24 0.95 -11.60
CA ALA A 23 9.12 1.16 -10.69
C ALA A 23 8.16 2.20 -11.26
N CYS A 24 6.94 2.27 -10.73
CA CYS A 24 5.99 3.32 -11.08
C CYS A 24 5.82 4.31 -9.93
N GLY A 25 6.37 5.51 -10.12
CA GLY A 25 6.30 6.62 -9.18
C GLY A 25 7.09 6.40 -7.90
N THR A 26 7.09 7.44 -7.08
CA THR A 26 7.87 7.50 -5.84
C THR A 26 7.49 6.38 -4.86
N THR A 27 6.20 6.16 -4.62
CA THR A 27 5.74 5.09 -3.73
C THR A 27 6.16 3.71 -4.23
N GLY A 28 5.99 3.43 -5.53
CA GLY A 28 6.41 2.15 -6.12
C GLY A 28 7.91 1.92 -5.93
N SER A 29 8.74 2.97 -6.06
CA SER A 29 10.18 2.85 -5.80
C SER A 29 10.50 2.48 -4.35
N TYR A 30 9.80 3.08 -3.37
CA TYR A 30 10.01 2.78 -1.96
C TYR A 30 9.57 1.36 -1.60
N VAL A 31 8.44 0.90 -2.16
CA VAL A 31 7.96 -0.47 -1.95
C VAL A 31 8.96 -1.47 -2.54
N ALA A 32 9.43 -1.24 -3.77
CA ALA A 32 10.41 -2.12 -4.42
C ALA A 32 11.73 -2.21 -3.64
N VAL A 33 12.22 -1.10 -3.08
CA VAL A 33 13.41 -1.08 -2.23
C VAL A 33 13.15 -1.73 -0.86
N ALA A 34 11.96 -1.54 -0.28
CA ALA A 34 11.58 -2.21 0.97
C ALA A 34 11.50 -3.74 0.82
N ASP A 35 11.20 -4.23 -0.39
CA ASP A 35 11.16 -5.65 -0.73
C ASP A 35 12.52 -6.24 -1.14
N ALA A 36 13.57 -5.42 -1.21
CA ALA A 36 14.88 -5.87 -1.67
C ALA A 36 15.41 -7.06 -0.85
N GLU A 37 15.95 -8.03 -1.57
CA GLU A 37 16.55 -9.25 -1.04
C GLU A 37 18.06 -9.20 -1.22
N CYS A 38 18.78 -9.51 -0.14
CA CYS A 38 20.23 -9.63 -0.11
C CYS A 38 20.69 -10.97 -0.70
N GLU A 39 22.00 -11.14 -0.92
CA GLU A 39 22.54 -12.37 -1.51
C GLU A 39 22.27 -13.63 -0.66
N ASP A 40 22.16 -13.46 0.66
CA ASP A 40 21.84 -14.54 1.61
C ASP A 40 20.33 -14.84 1.72
N GLY A 41 19.49 -14.14 0.95
CA GLY A 41 18.03 -14.27 0.97
C GLY A 41 17.34 -13.46 2.07
N THR A 42 18.08 -12.73 2.90
CA THR A 42 17.47 -11.84 3.91
C THR A 42 16.84 -10.61 3.27
N ARG A 43 15.85 -10.03 3.96
CA ARG A 43 15.18 -8.79 3.55
C ARG A 43 15.29 -7.77 4.68
N PRO A 44 16.26 -6.84 4.64
CA PRO A 44 16.54 -5.96 5.77
C PRO A 44 15.38 -5.07 6.18
N PHE A 45 14.55 -4.67 5.22
CA PHE A 45 13.35 -3.86 5.47
C PHE A 45 12.07 -4.69 5.47
N ASP A 46 12.09 -5.89 4.86
CA ASP A 46 10.97 -6.83 4.84
C ASP A 46 9.62 -6.17 4.45
N GLY A 47 9.62 -5.27 3.47
CA GLY A 47 8.42 -4.54 3.03
C GLY A 47 8.04 -3.35 3.92
N ASP A 48 8.88 -2.92 4.86
CA ASP A 48 8.71 -1.66 5.59
C ASP A 48 9.02 -0.45 4.71
N ILE A 49 7.97 0.17 4.17
CA ILE A 49 8.06 1.27 3.20
C ILE A 49 8.83 2.49 3.75
N PRO A 50 8.62 2.96 5.01
CA PRO A 50 9.42 4.01 5.61
C PRO A 50 10.93 3.74 5.60
N SER A 51 11.35 2.50 5.84
CA SER A 51 12.77 2.13 5.77
C SER A 51 13.30 2.15 4.34
N GLY A 52 12.52 1.67 3.36
CA GLY A 52 12.86 1.81 1.94
C GLY A 52 13.01 3.27 1.49
N MET A 53 12.13 4.16 1.96
CA MET A 53 12.25 5.60 1.71
C MET A 53 13.54 6.19 2.31
N LYS A 54 13.87 5.84 3.56
CA LYS A 54 15.08 6.32 4.26
C LYS A 54 16.38 5.81 3.64
N ALA A 55 16.32 4.73 2.87
CA ALA A 55 17.47 4.17 2.16
C ALA A 55 17.93 5.05 0.97
N ARG A 56 17.12 6.02 0.54
CA ARG A 56 17.45 6.89 -0.59
C ARG A 56 18.71 7.73 -0.30
N ARG A 57 19.60 7.80 -1.30
CA ARG A 57 20.86 8.59 -1.26
C ARG A 57 20.88 9.76 -2.22
N GLY A 58 19.85 9.92 -3.04
CA GLY A 58 19.70 10.97 -4.05
C GLY A 58 19.62 10.39 -5.45
N ASN A 59 19.81 11.24 -6.46
CA ASN A 59 19.83 10.81 -7.86
C ASN A 59 21.26 10.77 -8.43
N VAL A 60 21.48 9.90 -9.40
CA VAL A 60 22.77 9.71 -10.11
C VAL A 60 22.69 10.17 -11.57
N GLY A 61 21.76 11.09 -11.86
CA GLY A 61 21.49 11.64 -13.19
C GLY A 61 20.65 10.72 -14.08
N ALA A 62 20.41 11.18 -15.31
CA ALA A 62 19.54 10.51 -16.25
C ALA A 62 20.13 9.22 -16.86
N ASN A 63 19.26 8.28 -17.21
CA ASN A 63 19.56 7.13 -18.08
C ASN A 63 19.41 7.51 -19.57
N LYS A 64 19.54 6.52 -20.46
CA LYS A 64 19.41 6.68 -21.92
C LYS A 64 18.03 7.16 -22.39
N ASP A 65 16.99 6.90 -21.59
CA ASP A 65 15.60 7.30 -21.86
C ASP A 65 15.33 8.72 -21.32
N GLY A 66 16.33 9.38 -20.73
CA GLY A 66 16.20 10.70 -20.10
C GLY A 66 15.61 10.66 -18.67
N HIS A 67 15.29 9.47 -18.16
CA HIS A 67 14.71 9.30 -16.83
C HIS A 67 15.77 9.47 -15.74
N VAL A 68 15.47 10.26 -14.71
CA VAL A 68 16.35 10.44 -13.55
C VAL A 68 16.39 9.16 -12.73
N ILE A 69 17.59 8.64 -12.46
CA ILE A 69 17.79 7.42 -11.69
C ILE A 69 18.12 7.77 -10.25
N ASP A 70 17.36 7.21 -9.32
CA ASP A 70 17.64 7.30 -7.89
C ASP A 70 18.54 6.16 -7.42
N LEU A 71 19.40 6.47 -6.45
CA LEU A 71 20.24 5.50 -5.76
C LEU A 71 19.72 5.27 -4.34
N TYR A 72 19.61 4.01 -3.96
CA TYR A 72 19.29 3.54 -2.63
C TYR A 72 20.41 2.66 -2.11
N GLU A 73 20.58 2.61 -0.79
CA GLU A 73 21.50 1.70 -0.11
C GLU A 73 20.77 0.86 0.93
N VAL A 74 20.70 -0.44 0.69
CA VAL A 74 20.07 -1.44 1.56
C VAL A 74 21.14 -2.09 2.44
N PRO A 75 20.94 -2.15 3.77
CA PRO A 75 21.95 -2.68 4.69
C PRO A 75 21.93 -4.22 4.72
N CYS A 76 22.57 -4.84 3.73
CA CYS A 76 22.70 -6.29 3.66
C CYS A 76 23.87 -6.82 4.53
N PRO A 77 23.80 -8.07 5.01
CA PRO A 77 24.86 -8.68 5.82
C PRO A 77 26.25 -8.73 5.16
N GLU A 78 26.29 -8.90 3.84
CA GLU A 78 27.50 -8.90 3.00
C GLU A 78 28.07 -7.49 2.76
N GLY A 79 27.31 -6.44 3.12
CA GLY A 79 27.66 -5.05 2.93
C GLY A 79 26.50 -4.25 2.31
N PRO A 80 26.59 -2.91 2.25
CA PRO A 80 25.53 -2.10 1.67
C PRO A 80 25.30 -2.42 0.18
N GLN A 81 24.12 -2.94 -0.15
CA GLN A 81 23.71 -3.18 -1.52
C GLN A 81 23.20 -1.88 -2.13
N LYS A 82 23.75 -1.51 -3.29
CA LYS A 82 23.29 -0.35 -4.07
C LYS A 82 22.16 -0.78 -5.00
N ILE A 83 21.05 -0.05 -4.97
CA ILE A 83 19.92 -0.26 -5.86
C ILE A 83 19.65 1.02 -6.64
N PHE A 84 19.71 0.92 -7.96
CA PHE A 84 19.41 2.00 -8.89
C PHE A 84 17.97 1.86 -9.36
N VAL A 85 17.12 2.86 -9.16
CA VAL A 85 15.69 2.79 -9.48
C VAL A 85 15.28 3.86 -10.50
N ASP A 86 14.58 3.42 -11.54
CA ASP A 86 13.87 4.27 -12.50
C ASP A 86 12.39 4.25 -12.13
N MET A 87 11.90 5.33 -11.52
CA MET A 87 10.49 5.44 -11.10
C MET A 87 9.56 5.98 -12.20
N TYR A 88 10.08 6.25 -13.40
CA TYR A 88 9.33 6.87 -14.49
C TYR A 88 8.91 5.85 -15.56
N ALA A 89 9.40 4.61 -15.47
CA ALA A 89 9.11 3.53 -16.41
C ALA A 89 7.82 2.74 -16.05
N CYS A 90 6.72 3.44 -15.78
CA CYS A 90 5.46 2.84 -15.32
C CYS A 90 4.88 1.78 -16.26
N ASP A 91 5.03 1.96 -17.58
CA ASP A 91 4.57 1.05 -18.63
C ASP A 91 5.31 -0.30 -18.64
N ARG A 92 6.50 -0.34 -18.03
CA ARG A 92 7.40 -1.50 -17.98
C ARG A 92 7.66 -2.01 -16.57
N ALA A 93 7.20 -1.27 -15.56
CA ALA A 93 7.34 -1.65 -14.16
C ALA A 93 6.57 -2.95 -13.89
N GLN A 94 7.23 -3.88 -13.22
CA GLN A 94 6.57 -5.08 -12.68
C GLN A 94 6.17 -4.78 -11.23
N PRO A 95 5.06 -5.35 -10.74
CA PRO A 95 4.70 -5.22 -9.35
C PRO A 95 5.81 -5.80 -8.46
N SER A 96 6.08 -5.14 -7.34
CA SER A 96 6.94 -5.68 -6.30
C SER A 96 6.32 -6.94 -5.68
N ARG A 97 7.10 -7.66 -4.87
CA ARG A 97 6.61 -8.79 -4.07
C ARG A 97 5.43 -8.37 -3.18
N SER A 98 5.58 -7.28 -2.42
CA SER A 98 4.53 -6.75 -1.55
C SER A 98 3.28 -6.33 -2.33
N GLU A 99 3.43 -5.72 -3.52
CA GLU A 99 2.29 -5.38 -4.38
C GLU A 99 1.53 -6.63 -4.84
N PHE A 100 2.27 -7.63 -5.33
CA PHE A 100 1.68 -8.89 -5.75
C PHE A 100 1.01 -9.64 -4.59
N GLU A 101 1.66 -9.70 -3.42
CA GLU A 101 1.12 -10.32 -2.21
C GLU A 101 -0.15 -9.62 -1.73
N ARG A 102 -0.16 -8.28 -1.69
CA ARG A 102 -1.34 -7.48 -1.37
C ARG A 102 -2.50 -7.82 -2.30
N ASP A 103 -2.29 -7.72 -3.61
CA ASP A 103 -3.36 -7.88 -4.61
C ASP A 103 -3.94 -9.29 -4.58
N THR A 104 -3.05 -10.28 -4.47
CA THR A 104 -3.43 -11.69 -4.30
C THR A 104 -4.24 -11.88 -3.02
N TYR A 105 -3.81 -11.30 -1.90
CA TYR A 105 -4.48 -11.48 -0.62
C TYR A 105 -5.85 -10.81 -0.56
N VAL A 106 -5.98 -9.58 -1.06
CA VAL A 106 -7.27 -8.87 -1.13
C VAL A 106 -8.25 -9.66 -2.00
N ARG A 107 -7.81 -10.15 -3.15
CA ARG A 107 -8.65 -10.99 -4.00
C ARG A 107 -9.05 -12.29 -3.31
N ASP A 108 -8.07 -13.06 -2.83
CA ASP A 108 -8.28 -14.46 -2.44
C ASP A 108 -8.85 -14.63 -1.03
N ALA A 109 -8.73 -13.62 -0.16
CA ALA A 109 -9.30 -13.64 1.19
C ALA A 109 -10.45 -12.66 1.37
N PHE A 110 -10.28 -11.38 1.02
CA PHE A 110 -11.34 -10.38 1.25
C PHE A 110 -12.49 -10.55 0.27
N LEU A 111 -12.23 -10.51 -1.04
CA LEU A 111 -13.27 -10.53 -2.06
C LEU A 111 -13.94 -11.90 -2.23
N VAL A 112 -13.21 -12.99 -1.98
CA VAL A 112 -13.78 -14.35 -1.97
C VAL A 112 -14.58 -14.66 -0.70
N GLY A 113 -14.51 -13.81 0.33
CA GLY A 113 -15.35 -13.89 1.53
C GLY A 113 -14.73 -14.64 2.72
N ASP A 114 -13.46 -15.01 2.68
CA ASP A 114 -12.73 -15.56 3.83
C ASP A 114 -12.26 -14.41 4.76
N HIS A 115 -13.25 -13.73 5.33
CA HIS A 115 -13.02 -12.55 6.16
C HIS A 115 -12.31 -12.87 7.48
N ALA A 116 -12.46 -14.09 8.00
CA ALA A 116 -11.74 -14.55 9.18
C ALA A 116 -10.23 -14.58 8.91
N ARG A 117 -9.80 -15.28 7.85
CA ARG A 117 -8.40 -15.28 7.41
C ARG A 117 -7.93 -13.87 7.12
N PHE A 118 -8.71 -13.08 6.37
CA PHE A 118 -8.39 -11.69 6.07
C PHE A 118 -8.02 -10.92 7.35
N SER A 119 -8.91 -10.95 8.34
CA SER A 119 -8.74 -10.23 9.60
C SER A 119 -7.56 -10.73 10.43
N GLU A 120 -7.33 -12.04 10.48
CA GLU A 120 -6.20 -12.63 11.20
C GLU A 120 -4.86 -12.09 10.69
N ARG A 121 -4.65 -12.09 9.37
CA ARG A 121 -3.41 -11.55 8.79
C ARG A 121 -3.27 -10.06 9.06
N CYS A 122 -4.36 -9.29 8.98
CA CYS A 122 -4.32 -7.86 9.22
C CYS A 122 -3.96 -7.53 10.67
N PHE A 123 -4.47 -8.27 11.64
CA PHE A 123 -4.03 -8.16 13.03
C PHE A 123 -2.56 -8.59 13.20
N ALA A 124 -2.12 -9.65 12.52
CA ALA A 124 -0.73 -10.09 12.56
C ALA A 124 0.22 -9.01 12.00
N GLU A 125 -0.13 -8.36 10.88
CA GLU A 125 0.64 -7.23 10.32
C GLU A 125 0.66 -6.02 11.27
N GLN A 126 -0.47 -5.68 11.88
CA GLN A 126 -0.53 -4.59 12.85
C GLN A 126 0.33 -4.87 14.09
N ALA A 127 0.40 -6.14 14.53
CA ALA A 127 1.19 -6.56 15.68
C ALA A 127 2.72 -6.42 15.46
N ARG A 128 3.16 -6.21 14.21
CA ARG A 128 4.59 -6.02 13.87
C ARG A 128 5.14 -4.66 14.32
N GLY A 129 4.28 -3.75 14.78
CA GLY A 129 4.68 -2.51 15.45
C GLY A 129 4.16 -1.25 14.76
N PRO A 130 4.03 -0.14 15.50
CA PRO A 130 3.44 1.11 15.00
C PRO A 130 4.34 1.88 14.02
N ASP A 131 5.65 1.67 14.07
CA ASP A 131 6.61 2.35 13.19
C ASP A 131 6.73 1.69 11.80
N ARG A 132 6.15 0.49 11.66
CA ARG A 132 6.16 -0.26 10.41
C ARG A 132 4.95 0.08 9.57
N VAL A 133 5.19 0.41 8.31
CA VAL A 133 4.11 0.60 7.33
C VAL A 133 4.39 -0.28 6.12
N SER A 134 3.75 -1.46 6.09
CA SER A 134 3.76 -2.35 4.94
C SER A 134 2.61 -2.02 3.99
N LEU A 135 2.76 -2.41 2.73
CA LEU A 135 1.68 -2.28 1.76
C LEU A 135 0.45 -3.11 2.16
N MET A 136 0.68 -4.28 2.77
CA MET A 136 -0.41 -5.11 3.34
C MET A 136 -1.19 -4.35 4.41
N LEU A 137 -0.50 -3.70 5.36
CA LEU A 137 -1.16 -2.92 6.40
C LEU A 137 -2.00 -1.77 5.81
N GLN A 138 -1.51 -1.11 4.74
CA GLN A 138 -2.27 -0.07 4.05
C GLN A 138 -3.60 -0.59 3.47
N SER A 139 -3.64 -1.83 2.96
CA SER A 139 -4.88 -2.46 2.48
C SER A 139 -5.78 -2.97 3.60
N CYS A 140 -5.18 -3.46 4.69
CA CYS A 140 -5.91 -3.86 5.88
C CYS A 140 -6.70 -2.70 6.49
N LEU A 141 -6.09 -1.51 6.58
CA LEU A 141 -6.68 -0.37 7.26
C LEU A 141 -8.12 -0.03 6.83
N PRO A 142 -8.44 0.15 5.53
CA PRO A 142 -9.79 0.45 5.08
C PRO A 142 -10.70 -0.78 4.97
N ALA A 143 -10.18 -1.98 4.70
CA ALA A 143 -11.00 -3.16 4.48
C ALA A 143 -11.43 -3.88 5.78
N MET A 144 -10.65 -3.72 6.85
CA MET A 144 -10.89 -4.40 8.13
C MET A 144 -12.25 -4.13 8.77
N PRO A 145 -12.78 -2.90 8.81
CA PRO A 145 -14.12 -2.64 9.37
C PRO A 145 -15.19 -3.48 8.66
N THR A 146 -15.14 -3.56 7.33
CA THR A 146 -16.04 -4.39 6.53
C THR A 146 -15.83 -5.88 6.83
N ALA A 147 -14.59 -6.37 6.81
CA ALA A 147 -14.29 -7.78 7.07
C ALA A 147 -14.75 -8.24 8.48
N LEU A 148 -14.60 -7.40 9.50
CA LEU A 148 -15.06 -7.70 10.86
C LEU A 148 -16.59 -7.66 10.95
N ARG A 149 -17.26 -6.73 10.25
CA ARG A 149 -18.73 -6.69 10.17
C ARG A 149 -19.31 -7.96 9.54
N GLU A 150 -18.70 -8.47 8.46
CA GLU A 150 -19.14 -9.72 7.82
C GLU A 150 -19.02 -10.94 8.74
N GLN A 151 -18.14 -10.88 9.74
CA GLN A 151 -18.00 -11.89 10.78
C GLN A 151 -18.99 -11.69 11.96
N GLY A 152 -19.87 -10.68 11.89
CA GLY A 152 -20.74 -10.30 13.00
C GLY A 152 -20.03 -9.55 14.15
N LYS A 153 -18.77 -9.17 13.96
CA LYS A 153 -17.92 -8.53 14.99
C LYS A 153 -17.96 -7.01 14.89
N VAL A 154 -19.16 -6.44 15.01
CA VAL A 154 -19.39 -4.99 14.83
C VAL A 154 -18.59 -4.14 15.81
N GLU A 155 -18.51 -4.53 17.09
CA GLU A 155 -17.73 -3.82 18.11
C GLU A 155 -16.23 -3.80 17.80
N GLU A 156 -15.68 -4.91 17.29
CA GLU A 156 -14.27 -4.97 16.86
C GLU A 156 -14.04 -4.07 15.64
N ALA A 157 -14.99 -4.02 14.70
CA ALA A 157 -14.94 -3.10 13.56
C ALA A 157 -14.91 -1.63 14.02
N HIS A 158 -15.73 -1.27 15.01
CA HIS A 158 -15.73 0.07 15.60
C HIS A 158 -14.42 0.36 16.33
N GLY A 159 -13.89 -0.59 17.10
CA GLY A 159 -12.59 -0.45 17.76
C GLY A 159 -11.45 -0.19 16.76
N TRP A 160 -11.46 -0.89 15.62
CA TRP A 160 -10.49 -0.68 14.54
C TRP A 160 -10.59 0.73 13.95
N LEU A 161 -11.81 1.16 13.60
CA LEU A 161 -12.08 2.51 13.08
C LEU A 161 -11.66 3.60 14.07
N ALA A 162 -12.10 3.48 15.33
CA ALA A 162 -11.84 4.44 16.38
C ALA A 162 -10.33 4.63 16.62
N ARG A 163 -9.54 3.55 16.53
CA ARG A 163 -8.08 3.61 16.67
C ARG A 163 -7.44 4.46 15.57
N TYR A 164 -7.83 4.27 14.31
CA TYR A 164 -7.31 5.09 13.22
C TYR A 164 -7.77 6.55 13.37
N CYS A 165 -9.07 6.75 13.57
CA CYS A 165 -9.67 8.07 13.65
C CYS A 165 -9.13 8.89 14.83
N GLY A 166 -8.97 8.27 16.01
CA GLY A 166 -8.35 8.91 17.18
C GLY A 166 -6.87 9.24 17.02
N GLY A 167 -6.15 8.56 16.12
CA GLY A 167 -4.76 8.86 15.76
C GLY A 167 -4.60 9.96 14.70
N THR A 168 -5.70 10.53 14.20
CA THR A 168 -5.70 11.60 13.20
C THR A 168 -6.41 12.84 13.74
N PRO A 169 -6.04 14.06 13.30
CA PRO A 169 -6.82 15.26 13.63
C PRO A 169 -8.26 15.18 13.11
N THR A 170 -9.15 15.97 13.70
CA THR A 170 -10.50 16.18 13.18
C THR A 170 -10.41 16.71 11.74
N PRO A 171 -11.15 16.13 10.78
CA PRO A 171 -10.94 16.46 9.39
C PRO A 171 -11.43 17.86 9.03
N THR A 172 -10.60 18.55 8.24
CA THR A 172 -10.94 19.80 7.54
C THR A 172 -10.53 19.67 6.07
N ALA A 173 -10.82 20.68 5.24
CA ALA A 173 -10.36 20.71 3.85
C ALA A 173 -8.82 20.65 3.75
N GLU A 174 -8.12 21.28 4.68
CA GLU A 174 -6.65 21.32 4.79
C GLU A 174 -6.07 20.08 5.48
N GLN A 175 -6.90 19.34 6.24
CA GLN A 175 -6.53 18.11 6.94
C GLN A 175 -7.49 16.96 6.57
N PRO A 176 -7.57 16.55 5.29
CA PRO A 176 -8.59 15.61 4.84
C PRO A 176 -8.28 14.15 5.17
N LYS A 177 -7.18 13.86 5.89
CA LYS A 177 -6.69 12.49 6.11
C LYS A 177 -7.76 11.55 6.66
N ARG A 178 -8.56 12.00 7.63
CA ARG A 178 -9.65 11.20 8.18
C ARG A 178 -10.79 11.00 7.17
N TRP A 179 -11.09 12.00 6.33
CA TRP A 179 -12.06 11.88 5.24
C TRP A 179 -11.59 10.91 4.14
N VAL A 180 -10.31 10.96 3.76
CA VAL A 180 -9.72 10.01 2.80
C VAL A 180 -9.81 8.58 3.34
N TYR A 181 -9.43 8.36 4.61
CA TYR A 181 -9.58 7.05 5.23
C TYR A 181 -11.04 6.56 5.23
N PHE A 182 -11.97 7.44 5.65
CA PHE A 182 -13.39 7.13 5.69
C PHE A 182 -13.94 6.79 4.30
N ARG A 183 -13.53 7.52 3.26
CA ARG A 183 -13.84 7.22 1.86
C ARG A 183 -13.39 5.81 1.49
N ASN A 184 -12.12 5.48 1.75
CA ASN A 184 -11.56 4.17 1.42
C ASN A 184 -12.24 3.02 2.16
N VAL A 185 -12.69 3.23 3.42
CA VAL A 185 -13.50 2.24 4.16
C VAL A 185 -14.81 1.96 3.44
N LEU A 186 -15.50 3.01 3.01
CA LEU A 186 -16.77 2.87 2.30
C LEU A 186 -16.57 2.27 0.89
N GLU A 187 -15.46 2.59 0.21
CA GLU A 187 -15.10 1.94 -1.07
C GLU A 187 -14.83 0.45 -0.91
N ALA A 188 -14.15 0.03 0.17
CA ALA A 188 -13.95 -1.40 0.45
C ALA A 188 -15.27 -2.14 0.68
N LEU A 189 -16.25 -1.50 1.34
CA LEU A 189 -17.62 -2.01 1.46
C LEU A 189 -18.27 -2.16 0.07
N ASP A 190 -18.23 -1.11 -0.75
CA ASP A 190 -18.84 -1.12 -2.08
C ASP A 190 -18.23 -2.23 -2.96
N ALA A 191 -16.90 -2.34 -2.99
CA ALA A 191 -16.19 -3.36 -3.75
C ALA A 191 -16.60 -4.78 -3.34
N LEU A 192 -16.72 -5.04 -2.03
CA LEU A 192 -17.22 -6.33 -1.55
C LEU A 192 -18.67 -6.59 -1.98
N ARG A 193 -19.54 -5.58 -1.89
CA ARG A 193 -20.96 -5.76 -2.28
C ARG A 193 -21.14 -5.94 -3.78
N GLU A 194 -20.30 -5.30 -4.60
CA GLU A 194 -20.22 -5.52 -6.04
C GLU A 194 -19.80 -6.95 -6.35
N GLN A 195 -18.75 -7.43 -5.69
CA GLN A 195 -18.28 -8.81 -5.84
C GLN A 195 -19.35 -9.84 -5.44
N GLN A 196 -20.14 -9.54 -4.42
CA GLN A 196 -21.29 -10.36 -3.97
C GLN A 196 -22.51 -10.24 -4.90
N ASN A 197 -22.43 -9.49 -6.02
CA ASN A 197 -23.52 -9.24 -6.96
C ASN A 197 -24.80 -8.69 -6.31
N ARG A 198 -24.65 -7.84 -5.28
CA ARG A 198 -25.82 -7.24 -4.62
C ARG A 198 -26.46 -6.15 -5.48
N ALA A 199 -27.79 -6.09 -5.42
CA ALA A 199 -28.56 -5.09 -6.15
C ALA A 199 -28.12 -3.66 -5.79
N ALA A 200 -28.05 -2.77 -6.78
CA ALA A 200 -27.58 -1.41 -6.58
C ALA A 200 -28.38 -0.63 -5.51
N SER A 201 -29.68 -0.89 -5.40
CA SER A 201 -30.54 -0.32 -4.35
C SER A 201 -30.11 -0.73 -2.95
N ASP A 202 -29.78 -2.01 -2.78
CA ASP A 202 -29.38 -2.58 -1.50
C ASP A 202 -27.99 -2.07 -1.09
N ARG A 203 -27.08 -1.98 -2.06
CA ARG A 203 -25.75 -1.38 -1.87
C ARG A 203 -25.86 0.07 -1.42
N ALA A 204 -26.68 0.88 -2.10
CA ALA A 204 -26.88 2.28 -1.74
C ALA A 204 -27.48 2.46 -0.34
N TYR A 205 -28.48 1.65 0.01
CA TYR A 205 -29.10 1.67 1.34
C TYR A 205 -28.10 1.29 2.44
N GLU A 206 -27.35 0.21 2.23
CA GLU A 206 -26.34 -0.24 3.19
C GLU A 206 -25.20 0.77 3.32
N ARG A 207 -24.65 1.26 2.21
CA ARG A 207 -23.60 2.29 2.22
C ARG A 207 -24.02 3.50 3.05
N LYS A 208 -25.24 3.99 2.86
CA LYS A 208 -25.79 5.10 3.65
C LYS A 208 -25.86 4.78 5.15
N THR A 209 -26.31 3.57 5.49
CA THR A 209 -26.47 3.13 6.88
C THR A 209 -25.10 2.97 7.57
N VAL A 210 -24.16 2.29 6.91
CA VAL A 210 -22.79 2.08 7.41
C VAL A 210 -22.04 3.42 7.49
N ALA A 211 -22.20 4.31 6.50
CA ALA A 211 -21.60 5.65 6.57
C ALA A 211 -22.11 6.43 7.80
N ALA A 212 -23.41 6.42 8.08
CA ALA A 212 -23.96 7.10 9.26
C ALA A 212 -23.47 6.49 10.59
N GLU A 213 -23.26 5.18 10.62
CA GLU A 213 -22.72 4.46 11.78
C GLU A 213 -21.23 4.81 11.99
N TYR A 214 -20.40 4.61 10.98
CA TYR A 214 -18.95 4.82 11.04
C TYR A 214 -18.57 6.30 11.19
N ALA A 215 -19.37 7.22 10.65
CA ALA A 215 -19.16 8.65 10.85
C ALA A 215 -19.28 9.04 12.34
N LYS A 216 -20.16 8.38 13.11
CA LYS A 216 -20.25 8.61 14.56
C LYS A 216 -18.98 8.13 15.27
N VAL A 217 -18.50 6.93 14.93
CA VAL A 217 -17.27 6.35 15.50
C VAL A 217 -16.06 7.22 15.22
N CYS A 218 -16.00 7.85 14.05
CA CYS A 218 -14.87 8.68 13.61
C CYS A 218 -15.07 10.18 13.81
N GLU A 219 -16.17 10.61 14.46
CA GLU A 219 -16.52 12.02 14.66
C GLU A 219 -16.50 12.84 13.36
N ILE A 220 -17.09 12.29 12.30
CA ILE A 220 -17.15 12.91 10.97
C ILE A 220 -18.51 13.60 10.79
N ASP A 221 -18.50 14.89 10.48
CA ASP A 221 -19.67 15.57 9.93
C ASP A 221 -19.88 15.11 8.48
N LEU A 222 -20.95 14.32 8.26
CA LEU A 222 -21.27 13.78 6.95
C LEU A 222 -21.58 14.86 5.90
N LYS A 223 -22.16 16.00 6.27
CA LYS A 223 -22.44 17.09 5.32
C LYS A 223 -21.14 17.75 4.87
N ALA A 224 -20.20 17.95 5.79
CA ALA A 224 -18.88 18.48 5.46
C ALA A 224 -18.11 17.49 4.57
N TYR A 225 -18.15 16.21 4.90
CA TYR A 225 -17.56 15.14 4.10
C TYR A 225 -18.15 15.05 2.69
N GLU A 226 -19.48 15.09 2.54
CA GLU A 226 -20.15 15.07 1.23
C GLU A 226 -19.80 16.28 0.38
N ARG A 227 -19.61 17.45 1.00
CA ARG A 227 -19.14 18.65 0.29
C ARG A 227 -17.70 18.44 -0.19
N TRP A 228 -16.83 17.97 0.70
CA TRP A 228 -15.44 17.68 0.35
C TRP A 228 -15.33 16.67 -0.79
N LEU A 229 -16.14 15.61 -0.81
CA LEU A 229 -16.17 14.64 -1.92
C LEU A 229 -16.52 15.29 -3.26
N LYS A 230 -17.46 16.24 -3.29
CA LYS A 230 -17.82 16.95 -4.53
C LYS A 230 -16.69 17.83 -5.05
N ASP A 231 -15.93 18.41 -4.14
CA ASP A 231 -14.78 19.26 -4.47
C ASP A 231 -13.52 18.44 -4.80
N ASN A 232 -13.54 17.13 -4.49
CA ASN A 232 -12.43 16.20 -4.69
C ASN A 232 -12.94 14.89 -5.35
N PRO A 233 -13.53 14.97 -6.56
CA PRO A 233 -13.78 13.77 -7.35
C PRO A 233 -12.43 13.11 -7.68
N GLU A 234 -12.37 11.80 -7.62
CA GLU A 234 -11.13 11.01 -7.75
C GLU A 234 -10.26 11.37 -8.98
#